data_AF-A0A7W1LB52-F1
#
_entry.id   AF-A0A7W1LB52-F1
#
_cell.length_a   1.000
_cell.length_b   1.000
_cell.length_c   1.000
_cell.angle_alpha   90.00
_cell.angle_beta   90.00
_cell.angle_gamma   90.00
#
_symmetry.space_group_name_H-M   'P 1'
#
loop_
_entity.id
_entity.type
_entity.pdbx_description
1 polymer ?
#
loop_
_entity_poly.entity_id
_entity_poly.type
_entity_poly.pdbx_seq_one_letter_code
_entity_poly.pdbx_strand_id
1 'polypeptide(L)'
;MTRFNVNVNPQILKWAREEAGFDIAEIADKVNISTDEYKIWEKQGENIPFGKLKTIAGQYKRQLAVFFLPQVPEKISKPIDFRNLTPSQRKLSKDVLMVMRDVTYFRQTALELQGESYWRNRYEWLKEIETIKQDNDALGVWLREKLNISID
;
A
#
# COMPACT_ATOMS: atom_id res chain seq x y z
N MET A 1 31.41 0.43 15.05
CA MET A 1 30.24 -0.47 15.03
C MET A 1 30.58 -1.69 14.20
N THR A 2 30.42 -2.88 14.78
CA THR A 2 30.70 -4.16 14.12
C THR A 2 29.83 -4.31 12.89
N ARG A 3 30.45 -4.50 11.72
CA ARG A 3 29.73 -4.79 10.47
C ARG A 3 29.42 -6.28 10.48
N PHE A 4 28.14 -6.63 10.59
CA PHE A 4 27.67 -8.00 10.44
C PHE A 4 26.57 -8.05 9.38
N ASN A 5 26.43 -9.21 8.77
CA ASN A 5 25.47 -9.48 7.72
C ASN A 5 24.28 -10.25 8.29
N VAL A 6 23.11 -10.07 7.68
CA VAL A 6 21.87 -10.73 8.06
C VAL A 6 21.20 -11.32 6.84
N ASN A 7 20.41 -12.37 7.08
CA ASN A 7 19.53 -12.95 6.09
C ASN A 7 18.11 -12.46 6.37
N VAL A 8 17.40 -12.10 5.32
CA VAL A 8 16.03 -11.60 5.33
C VAL A 8 15.18 -12.43 4.38
N ASN A 9 13.86 -12.29 4.48
CA ASN A 9 12.99 -12.89 3.48
C ASN A 9 13.05 -12.07 2.17
N PRO A 10 13.54 -12.64 1.05
CA PRO A 10 13.67 -11.91 -0.22
C PRO A 10 12.31 -11.41 -0.74
N GLN A 11 11.23 -12.16 -0.53
CA GLN A 11 9.89 -11.77 -0.95
C GLN A 11 9.40 -10.54 -0.18
N ILE A 12 9.74 -10.44 1.11
CA ILE A 12 9.43 -9.25 1.91
C ILE A 12 10.24 -8.05 1.44
N LEU A 13 11.52 -8.22 1.14
CA LEU A 13 12.37 -7.13 0.67
C LEU A 13 11.81 -6.53 -0.63
N LYS A 14 11.44 -7.39 -1.58
CA LYS A 14 10.79 -7.00 -2.84
C LYS A 14 9.43 -6.33 -2.59
N TRP A 15 8.56 -6.95 -1.79
CA TRP A 15 7.26 -6.40 -1.46
C TRP A 15 7.36 -5.01 -0.81
N ALA A 16 8.29 -4.85 0.14
CA ALA A 16 8.48 -3.60 0.85
C ALA A 16 8.92 -2.48 -0.11
N ARG A 17 9.80 -2.79 -1.07
CA ARG A 17 10.21 -1.86 -2.13
C ARG A 17 9.05 -1.44 -3.03
N GLU A 18 8.30 -2.42 -3.53
CA GLU A 18 7.15 -2.19 -4.43
C GLU A 18 6.05 -1.36 -3.75
N GLU A 19 5.73 -1.67 -2.49
CA GLU A 19 4.73 -0.94 -1.72
C GLU A 19 5.16 0.48 -1.39
N ALA A 20 6.45 0.70 -1.17
CA ALA A 20 7.02 2.02 -0.96
C ALA A 20 7.23 2.80 -2.28
N GLY A 21 6.94 2.19 -3.44
CA GLY A 21 7.03 2.83 -4.75
C GLY A 21 8.45 3.11 -5.23
N PHE A 22 9.44 2.34 -4.77
CA PHE A 22 10.83 2.49 -5.20
C PHE A 22 11.18 1.57 -6.38
N ASP A 23 11.97 2.11 -7.29
CA ASP A 23 12.63 1.30 -8.31
C ASP A 23 13.93 0.71 -7.78
N ILE A 24 14.36 -0.42 -8.36
CA ILE A 24 15.59 -1.12 -7.95
C ILE A 24 16.80 -0.18 -8.00
N ALA A 25 16.92 0.61 -9.07
CA ALA A 25 18.01 1.56 -9.24
C ALA A 25 18.03 2.66 -8.17
N GLU A 26 16.86 3.18 -7.79
CA GLU A 26 16.77 4.23 -6.77
C GLU A 26 17.27 3.76 -5.39
N ILE A 27 16.96 2.52 -5.01
CA ILE A 27 17.44 1.98 -3.74
C ILE A 27 18.89 1.54 -3.80
N ALA A 28 19.33 0.92 -4.89
CA ALA A 28 20.73 0.55 -5.05
C ALA A 28 21.64 1.78 -4.89
N ASP A 29 21.27 2.91 -5.50
CA ASP A 29 21.96 4.19 -5.35
C ASP A 29 21.93 4.70 -3.90
N LYS A 30 20.76 4.72 -3.25
CA LYS A 30 20.61 5.15 -1.84
C LYS A 30 21.41 4.34 -0.85
N VAL A 31 21.67 3.06 -1.15
CA VAL A 31 22.54 2.22 -0.32
C VAL A 31 23.91 2.03 -0.92
N ASN A 32 24.28 2.78 -1.97
CA ASN A 32 25.59 2.79 -2.60
C ASN A 32 26.09 1.37 -2.95
N ILE A 33 25.31 0.64 -3.72
CA ILE A 33 25.65 -0.67 -4.32
C ILE A 33 25.20 -0.71 -5.78
N SER A 34 25.62 -1.73 -6.53
CA SER A 34 25.16 -1.92 -7.90
C SER A 34 23.71 -2.40 -7.96
N THR A 35 23.01 -2.09 -9.06
CA THR A 35 21.65 -2.60 -9.31
C THR A 35 21.59 -4.12 -9.32
N ASP A 36 22.64 -4.78 -9.82
CA ASP A 36 22.68 -6.24 -9.93
C ASP A 36 22.90 -6.89 -8.57
N GLU A 37 23.72 -6.29 -7.70
CA GLU A 37 23.84 -6.71 -6.31
C GLU A 37 22.51 -6.59 -5.56
N TYR A 38 21.77 -5.49 -5.73
CA TYR A 38 20.44 -5.35 -5.13
C TYR A 38 19.43 -6.37 -5.67
N LYS A 39 19.47 -6.70 -6.98
CA LYS A 39 18.65 -7.77 -7.55
C LYS A 39 18.97 -9.13 -6.92
N ILE A 40 20.25 -9.40 -6.62
CA ILE A 40 20.66 -10.62 -5.91
C ILE A 40 20.04 -10.64 -4.51
N TRP A 41 20.03 -9.50 -3.79
CA TRP A 41 19.37 -9.41 -2.48
C TRP A 41 17.87 -9.68 -2.56
N GLU A 42 17.15 -9.16 -3.56
CA GLU A 42 15.72 -9.47 -3.74
C GLU A 42 15.43 -10.89 -4.22
N LYS A 43 16.44 -11.60 -4.74
CA LYS A 43 16.31 -12.98 -5.18
C LYS A 43 16.64 -13.98 -4.07
N GLN A 44 17.72 -13.74 -3.33
CA GLN A 44 18.27 -14.67 -2.34
C GLN A 44 17.96 -14.23 -0.90
N GLY A 45 18.00 -12.93 -0.61
CA GLY A 45 17.78 -12.41 0.75
C GLY A 45 18.94 -12.70 1.71
N GLU A 46 20.12 -13.03 1.21
CA GLU A 46 21.26 -13.47 2.02
C GLU A 46 22.37 -12.41 2.10
N ASN A 47 23.16 -12.50 3.17
CA ASN A 47 24.40 -11.73 3.36
C ASN A 47 24.24 -10.19 3.25
N ILE A 48 23.07 -9.65 3.62
CA ILE A 48 22.81 -8.21 3.54
C ILE A 48 23.49 -7.52 4.74
N PRO A 49 24.35 -6.50 4.53
CA PRO A 49 24.94 -5.76 5.63
C PRO A 49 23.86 -5.07 6.48
N PHE A 50 23.86 -5.28 7.79
CA PHE A 50 22.81 -4.78 8.69
C PHE A 50 22.62 -3.25 8.60
N GLY A 51 23.71 -2.50 8.43
CA GLY A 51 23.66 -1.05 8.24
C GLY A 51 22.91 -0.62 6.97
N LYS A 52 23.06 -1.38 5.88
CA LYS A 52 22.36 -1.13 4.60
C LYS A 52 20.88 -1.48 4.75
N LEU A 53 20.57 -2.60 5.41
CA LEU A 53 19.19 -2.98 5.72
C LEU A 53 18.48 -1.92 6.57
N LYS A 54 19.17 -1.33 7.55
CA LYS A 54 18.62 -0.20 8.35
C LYS A 54 18.31 1.02 7.48
N THR A 55 19.17 1.34 6.52
CA THR A 55 18.90 2.42 5.55
C THR A 55 17.69 2.09 4.69
N ILE A 56 17.58 0.86 4.17
CA ILE A 56 16.43 0.39 3.38
C ILE A 56 15.13 0.52 4.19
N ALA A 57 15.14 0.05 5.44
CA ALA A 57 14.00 0.18 6.36
C ALA A 57 13.56 1.64 6.53
N GLY A 58 14.51 2.55 6.69
CA GLY A 58 14.26 3.99 6.79
C GLY A 58 13.67 4.61 5.52
N GLN A 59 14.17 4.21 4.34
CA GLN A 59 13.64 4.69 3.05
C GLN A 59 12.22 4.18 2.79
N TYR A 60 11.95 2.90 3.12
CA TYR A 60 10.63 2.31 2.97
C TYR A 60 9.64 2.71 4.06
N LYS A 61 10.11 3.47 5.08
CA LYS A 61 9.33 3.83 6.26
C LYS A 61 8.68 2.59 6.89
N ARG A 62 9.45 1.52 7.04
CA ARG A 62 9.05 0.25 7.65
C ARG A 62 10.00 -0.10 8.79
N GLN A 63 9.46 -0.72 9.82
CA GLN A 63 10.26 -1.23 10.92
C GLN A 63 11.20 -2.33 10.42
N LEU A 64 12.40 -2.40 10.99
CA LEU A 64 13.41 -3.38 10.58
C LEU A 64 12.93 -4.84 10.74
N ALA A 65 12.14 -5.10 11.79
CA ALA A 65 11.57 -6.43 12.07
C ALA A 65 10.72 -6.97 10.90
N VAL A 66 10.14 -6.09 10.07
CA VAL A 66 9.28 -6.49 8.95
C VAL A 66 10.03 -7.42 7.99
N PHE A 67 11.31 -7.17 7.71
CA PHE A 67 12.11 -7.97 6.77
C PHE A 67 12.37 -9.42 7.22
N PHE A 68 12.08 -9.73 8.49
CA PHE A 68 12.23 -11.05 9.07
C PHE A 68 10.89 -11.80 9.20
N LEU A 69 9.80 -11.25 8.65
CA LEU A 69 8.51 -11.94 8.63
C LEU A 69 8.57 -13.20 7.74
N PRO A 70 7.91 -14.29 8.15
CA PRO A 70 7.93 -15.54 7.40
C PRO A 70 7.16 -15.45 6.08
N GLN A 71 6.11 -14.61 6.03
CA GLN A 71 5.22 -14.47 4.90
C GLN A 71 4.92 -13.01 4.58
N VAL A 72 4.70 -12.73 3.29
CA VAL A 72 4.37 -11.40 2.78
C VAL A 72 3.00 -10.95 3.31
N PRO A 73 2.90 -9.78 3.96
CA PRO A 73 1.60 -9.23 4.34
C PRO A 73 0.73 -8.92 3.13
N GLU A 74 -0.58 -8.84 3.33
CA GLU A 74 -1.52 -8.48 2.26
C GLU A 74 -1.14 -7.13 1.61
N LYS A 75 -1.19 -7.11 0.28
CA LYS A 75 -0.93 -5.89 -0.50
C LYS A 75 -2.11 -4.95 -0.38
N ILE A 76 -1.82 -3.65 -0.25
CA ILE A 76 -2.86 -2.62 -0.24
C ILE A 76 -3.42 -2.49 -1.66
N SER A 77 -4.73 -2.63 -1.80
CA SER A 77 -5.41 -2.37 -3.06
C SER A 77 -5.33 -0.89 -3.42
N LYS A 78 -4.81 -0.60 -4.61
CA LYS A 78 -4.66 0.78 -5.12
C LYS A 78 -5.87 1.13 -5.98
N PRO A 79 -6.44 2.33 -5.85
CA PRO A 79 -7.57 2.74 -6.66
C PRO A 79 -7.18 2.82 -8.14
N ILE A 80 -8.10 2.43 -9.01
CA ILE A 80 -7.94 2.58 -10.46
C ILE A 80 -8.27 4.03 -10.82
N ASP A 81 -7.37 4.70 -11.53
CA ASP A 81 -7.61 6.07 -11.99
C ASP A 81 -8.31 6.06 -13.34
N PHE A 82 -9.64 6.16 -13.31
CA PHE A 82 -10.48 6.21 -14.51
C PHE A 82 -10.48 7.58 -15.22
N ARG A 83 -9.83 8.60 -14.66
CA ARG A 83 -9.83 9.97 -15.21
C ARG A 83 -8.78 10.16 -16.30
N ASN A 84 -7.79 9.28 -16.37
CA ASN A 84 -6.69 9.36 -17.32
C ASN A 84 -6.90 8.37 -18.48
N LEU A 85 -7.14 8.90 -19.68
CA LEU A 85 -7.34 8.13 -20.92
C LEU A 85 -6.06 7.44 -21.43
N THR A 86 -4.90 7.74 -20.82
CA THR A 86 -3.63 7.03 -21.02
C THR A 86 -3.28 6.27 -19.74
N PRO A 87 -3.79 5.04 -19.55
CA PRO A 87 -3.66 4.30 -18.29
C PRO A 87 -2.22 3.90 -17.93
N SER A 88 -1.28 3.98 -18.88
CA SER A 88 -0.10 3.12 -18.86
C SER A 88 1.04 3.54 -17.92
N GLN A 89 1.13 4.74 -17.35
CA GLN A 89 2.49 5.19 -16.91
C GLN A 89 2.64 6.02 -15.64
N ARG A 90 1.59 6.48 -14.95
CA ARG A 90 1.81 7.22 -13.70
C ARG A 90 1.72 6.32 -12.47
N LYS A 91 2.89 5.93 -11.96
CA LYS A 91 3.02 5.44 -10.59
C LYS A 91 2.48 6.51 -9.63
N LEU A 92 1.72 6.08 -8.62
CA LEU A 92 1.35 6.97 -7.51
C LEU A 92 2.63 7.50 -6.86
N SER A 93 2.60 8.76 -6.42
CA SER A 93 3.75 9.32 -5.69
C SER A 93 3.97 8.55 -4.38
N LYS A 94 5.23 8.51 -3.93
CA LYS A 94 5.62 7.80 -2.70
C LYS A 94 4.86 8.33 -1.48
N ASP A 95 4.57 9.63 -1.46
CA ASP A 95 3.75 10.26 -0.41
C ASP A 95 2.31 9.76 -0.43
N VAL A 96 1.69 9.64 -1.61
CA VAL A 96 0.33 9.09 -1.73
C VAL A 96 0.30 7.62 -1.31
N LEU A 97 1.30 6.82 -1.69
CA LEU A 97 1.42 5.43 -1.26
C LEU A 97 1.56 5.30 0.27
N MET A 98 2.30 6.22 0.90
CA MET A 98 2.42 6.27 2.36
C MET A 98 1.07 6.58 3.03
N VAL A 99 0.37 7.60 2.54
CA VAL A 99 -0.96 7.97 3.06
C VAL A 99 -1.95 6.81 2.88
N MET A 100 -1.95 6.14 1.72
CA MET A 100 -2.81 4.98 1.49
C MET A 100 -2.59 3.89 2.53
N ARG A 101 -1.32 3.60 2.87
CA ARG A 101 -0.97 2.63 3.91
C ARG A 101 -1.49 3.05 5.29
N ASP A 102 -1.31 4.32 5.65
CA ASP A 102 -1.76 4.83 6.94
C ASP A 102 -3.29 4.76 7.06
N VAL A 103 -4.02 5.12 6.00
CA VAL A 103 -5.48 4.99 5.93
C VAL A 103 -5.94 3.54 6.02
N THR A 104 -5.26 2.60 5.34
CA THR A 104 -5.57 1.17 5.46
C THR A 104 -5.39 0.68 6.90
N TYR A 105 -4.29 1.08 7.55
CA TYR A 105 -4.05 0.76 8.95
C TYR A 105 -5.15 1.32 9.86
N PHE A 106 -5.48 2.61 9.75
CA PHE A 106 -6.54 3.22 10.55
C PHE A 106 -7.90 2.57 10.34
N ARG A 107 -8.25 2.23 9.10
CA ARG A 107 -9.48 1.50 8.79
C ARG A 107 -9.50 0.15 9.50
N GLN A 108 -8.42 -0.62 9.43
CA GLN A 108 -8.32 -1.93 10.07
C GLN A 108 -8.46 -1.81 11.59
N THR A 109 -7.74 -0.87 12.20
CA THR A 109 -7.85 -0.58 13.64
C THR A 109 -9.27 -0.17 14.03
N ALA A 110 -9.93 0.65 13.22
CA ALA A 110 -11.31 1.09 13.49
C ALA A 110 -12.30 -0.08 13.42
N LEU A 111 -12.11 -1.03 12.50
CA LEU A 111 -12.89 -2.27 12.41
C LEU A 111 -12.69 -3.15 13.66
N GLU A 112 -11.46 -3.28 14.14
CA GLU A 112 -11.11 -4.05 15.34
C GLU A 112 -11.70 -3.44 16.62
N LEU A 113 -11.69 -2.11 16.76
CA LEU A 113 -12.12 -1.43 17.98
C LEU A 113 -13.64 -1.45 18.21
N GLN A 114 -14.45 -1.18 17.18
CA GLN A 114 -15.91 -1.03 17.32
C GLN A 114 -16.67 -2.33 16.98
N GLY A 115 -15.99 -3.30 16.38
CA GLY A 115 -16.60 -4.53 15.89
C GLY A 115 -17.42 -4.33 14.61
N GLU A 116 -17.70 -5.44 13.93
CA GLU A 116 -18.35 -5.43 12.62
C GLU A 116 -19.80 -4.90 12.65
N SER A 117 -20.52 -5.13 13.75
CA SER A 117 -21.93 -4.72 13.92
C SER A 117 -22.11 -3.21 13.90
N TYR A 118 -21.21 -2.45 14.55
CA TYR A 118 -21.23 -0.99 14.54
C TYR A 118 -21.16 -0.45 13.11
N TRP A 119 -20.21 -0.95 12.32
CA TRP A 119 -20.01 -0.51 10.95
C TRP A 119 -21.13 -0.94 10.02
N ARG A 120 -21.66 -2.16 10.20
CA ARG A 120 -22.85 -2.62 9.46
C ARG A 120 -24.03 -1.70 9.69
N ASN A 121 -24.31 -1.35 10.95
CA ASN A 121 -25.39 -0.43 11.33
C ASN A 121 -25.17 0.98 10.75
N ARG A 122 -23.94 1.50 10.86
CA ARG A 122 -23.58 2.83 10.35
C ARG A 122 -23.76 2.96 8.84
N TYR A 123 -23.53 1.89 8.09
CA TYR A 123 -23.62 1.86 6.64
C TYR A 123 -24.83 1.08 6.12
N GLU A 124 -25.91 0.94 6.91
CA GLU A 124 -27.10 0.20 6.46
C GLU A 124 -27.76 0.78 5.23
N TRP A 125 -27.65 2.10 5.02
CA TRP A 125 -28.14 2.78 3.83
C TRP A 125 -27.52 2.22 2.53
N LEU A 126 -26.37 1.51 2.59
CA LEU A 126 -25.80 0.84 1.41
C LEU A 126 -26.73 -0.24 0.85
N LYS A 127 -27.64 -0.80 1.66
CA LYS A 127 -28.66 -1.75 1.19
C LYS A 127 -29.65 -1.09 0.22
N GLU A 128 -29.90 0.22 0.37
CA GLU A 128 -30.80 0.98 -0.51
C GLU A 128 -30.26 1.08 -1.93
N ILE A 129 -28.93 1.07 -2.10
CA ILE A 129 -28.29 1.19 -3.41
C ILE A 129 -27.97 -0.14 -4.07
N GLU A 130 -28.15 -1.26 -3.38
CA GLU A 130 -27.68 -2.57 -3.87
C GLU A 130 -28.40 -3.03 -5.15
N THR A 131 -29.66 -2.64 -5.30
CA THR A 131 -30.51 -2.89 -6.48
C THR A 131 -30.20 -1.95 -7.65
N ILE A 132 -29.76 -0.72 -7.36
CA ILE A 132 -29.52 0.33 -8.36
C ILE A 132 -28.04 0.54 -8.69
N LYS A 133 -27.11 -0.17 -8.03
CA LYS A 133 -25.66 0.04 -8.19
C LYS A 133 -25.11 -0.11 -9.60
N GLN A 134 -25.83 -0.80 -10.49
CA GLN A 134 -25.45 -1.01 -11.89
C GLN A 134 -26.08 0.03 -12.84
N ASP A 135 -27.07 0.79 -12.35
CA ASP A 135 -27.74 1.85 -13.10
C ASP A 135 -27.19 3.20 -12.65
N ASN A 136 -26.31 3.78 -13.47
CA ASN A 136 -25.64 5.04 -13.15
C ASN A 136 -26.63 6.21 -13.00
N ASP A 137 -27.74 6.21 -13.74
CA ASP A 137 -28.72 7.30 -13.70
C ASP A 137 -29.55 7.20 -12.43
N ALA A 138 -30.06 6.01 -12.11
CA ALA A 138 -30.80 5.76 -10.88
C ALA A 138 -29.92 6.01 -9.63
N LEU A 139 -28.67 5.55 -9.65
CA LEU A 139 -27.70 5.83 -8.59
C LEU A 139 -27.41 7.32 -8.43
N GLY A 140 -27.30 8.04 -9.56
CA GLY A 140 -27.08 9.48 -9.57
C GLY A 140 -28.24 10.28 -8.98
N VAL A 141 -29.48 9.91 -9.30
CA VAL A 141 -30.70 10.51 -8.70
C VAL A 141 -30.73 10.25 -7.20
N TRP A 142 -30.56 8.99 -6.78
CA TRP A 142 -30.55 8.61 -5.37
C TRP A 142 -29.48 9.36 -4.57
N LEU A 143 -28.27 9.51 -5.12
CA LEU A 143 -27.17 10.19 -4.44
C LEU A 143 -27.47 11.68 -4.24
N ARG A 144 -28.07 12.34 -5.24
CA ARG A 144 -28.45 13.76 -5.15
C ARG A 144 -29.51 14.00 -4.08
N GLU A 145 -30.54 13.15 -4.04
CA GLU A 145 -31.59 13.21 -3.02
C GLU A 145 -31.01 13.04 -1.61
N LYS A 146 -30.12 12.06 -1.42
CA LYS A 146 -29.48 11.82 -0.11
C LYS A 146 -28.52 12.93 0.32
N LEU A 147 -27.79 13.52 -0.61
CA LEU A 147 -26.86 14.62 -0.34
C LEU A 147 -27.56 16.00 -0.32
N ASN A 148 -28.87 16.04 -0.59
CA ASN A 148 -29.66 17.27 -0.70
C ASN A 148 -29.06 18.28 -1.71
N ILE A 149 -28.70 17.79 -2.90
CA ILE A 149 -28.12 18.59 -4.00
C ILE A 149 -29.19 18.75 -5.09
N SER A 150 -29.62 19.99 -5.36
CA SER A 150 -30.44 20.31 -6.55
C SER A 150 -29.54 20.58 -7.76
N ILE A 151 -30.03 20.20 -8.95
CA ILE A 151 -29.48 20.67 -10.23
C ILE A 151 -30.54 21.60 -10.81
N ASP A 152 -30.42 22.88 -10.49
CA ASP A 152 -31.16 23.95 -11.18
C ASP A 152 -30.35 24.42 -12.40
#